data_AF-A0A7W1QHW7-F1
#
_entry.id   AF-A0A7W1QHW7-F1
#
_cell.length_a   1.000
_cell.length_b   1.000
_cell.length_c   1.000
_cell.angle_alpha   90.00
_cell.angle_beta   90.00
_cell.angle_gamma   90.00
#
_symmetry.space_group_name_H-M   'P 1'
#
loop_
_entity.id
_entity.type
_entity.pdbx_description
1 polymer ?
#
loop_
_entity_poly.entity_id
_entity_poly.type
_entity_poly.pdbx_seq_one_letter_code
_entity_poly.pdbx_strand_id
1 'polypeptide(L)' 'MSPSSLDLLHNLQEELFKKLYSTGVHIVTKIRKNRKNILIDMTDKIILRKRGMIESIRSLLKCSYNK' A
#
# COMPACT_ATOMS: atom_id res chain seq x y z
N MET A 1 -31.10 8.54 5.62
CA MET A 1 -30.27 7.37 5.98
C MET A 1 -28.99 7.92 6.59
N SER A 2 -28.74 7.65 7.86
CA SER A 2 -27.50 8.05 8.53
C SER A 2 -26.31 7.31 7.87
N PRO A 3 -25.14 7.95 7.73
CA PRO A 3 -23.95 7.25 7.24
C PRO A 3 -23.69 6.05 8.14
N SER A 4 -23.44 4.87 7.56
CA SER A 4 -23.09 3.72 8.37
C SER A 4 -21.75 4.00 9.06
N SER A 5 -21.55 3.50 10.28
CA SER A 5 -20.30 3.69 11.04
C SER A 5 -19.06 3.22 10.26
N LEU A 6 -19.26 2.33 9.28
CA LEU A 6 -18.24 1.80 8.38
C LEU A 6 -17.85 2.81 7.29
N ASP A 7 -18.80 3.62 6.80
CA ASP A 7 -18.54 4.72 5.84
C ASP A 7 -17.72 5.85 6.48
N LEU A 8 -17.99 6.16 7.75
CA LEU A 8 -17.20 7.12 8.53
C LEU A 8 -15.74 6.66 8.68
N LEU A 9 -15.53 5.38 9.02
CA LEU A 9 -14.19 4.83 9.21
C LEU A 9 -13.40 4.79 7.89
N HIS A 10 -14.06 4.48 6.78
CA HIS A 10 -13.44 4.53 5.45
C HIS A 10 -13.00 5.95 5.06
N ASN A 11 -13.83 6.97 5.35
CA ASN A 11 -13.54 8.36 5.02
C ASN A 11 -12.37 8.93 5.83
N LEU A 12 -12.26 8.60 7.12
CA LEU A 12 -11.09 8.98 7.94
C LEU A 12 -9.78 8.40 7.38
N GLN A 13 -9.81 7.15 6.91
CA GLN A 13 -8.63 6.49 6.37
C GLN A 13 -8.19 7.04 5.01
N GLU A 14 -9.12 7.59 4.22
CA GLU A 14 -8.80 8.28 2.97
C GLU A 14 -8.26 9.70 3.22
N GLU A 15 -8.87 10.48 4.12
CA GLU A 15 -8.38 11.82 4.47
C GLU A 15 -6.99 11.79 5.07
N LEU A 16 -6.73 10.87 6.00
CA LEU A 16 -5.41 10.71 6.60
C LEU A 16 -4.38 10.37 5.51
N PHE A 17 -4.72 9.48 4.57
CA PHE A 17 -3.82 9.12 3.49
C PHE A 17 -3.50 10.31 2.58
N LYS A 18 -4.52 11.11 2.22
CA LYS A 18 -4.32 12.34 1.42
C LYS A 18 -3.42 13.35 2.13
N LYS A 19 -3.56 13.49 3.46
CA LYS A 19 -2.76 14.41 4.27
C LYS A 19 -1.29 13.97 4.40
N LEU A 20 -1.04 12.67 4.56
CA LEU A 20 0.32 12.12 4.54
C LEU A 20 0.95 12.24 3.13
N TYR A 21 0.16 12.02 2.09
CA TYR A 21 0.61 12.17 0.71
C TYR A 21 1.00 13.61 0.39
N SER A 22 0.22 14.61 0.84
CA SER A 22 0.55 16.03 0.65
C SER A 22 1.77 16.49 1.45
N THR A 23 2.19 15.73 2.46
CA THR A 23 3.42 15.98 3.23
C THR A 23 4.64 15.24 2.66
N GLY A 24 4.50 14.52 1.54
CA GLY A 24 5.58 13.76 0.91
C GLY A 24 5.88 12.42 1.60
N VAL A 25 5.04 11.99 2.54
CA VAL A 25 5.18 10.70 3.23
C VAL A 25 4.37 9.65 2.46
N HIS A 26 5.05 8.93 1.59
CA HIS A 26 4.43 7.93 0.73
C HIS A 26 4.34 6.58 1.47
N ILE A 27 3.12 6.15 1.79
CA ILE A 27 2.89 4.87 2.47
C ILE A 27 3.02 3.73 1.46
N VAL A 28 4.20 3.09 1.42
CA VAL A 28 4.49 1.91 0.61
C VAL A 28 3.87 0.66 1.27
N THR A 29 2.55 0.54 1.21
CA THR A 29 1.81 -0.64 1.70
C THR A 29 1.52 -1.63 0.58
N LYS A 30 1.26 -2.89 0.96
CA LYS A 30 0.79 -3.91 0.01
C LYS A 30 -0.57 -3.49 -0.53
N ILE A 31 -0.77 -3.63 -1.84
CA ILE A 31 -2.04 -3.34 -2.51
C ILE A 31 -3.13 -4.23 -1.87
N ARG A 32 -4.19 -3.64 -1.31
CA ARG A 32 -5.34 -4.35 -0.72
C ARG A 32 -6.54 -4.27 -1.66
N LYS A 33 -7.24 -5.39 -1.85
CA LYS A 33 -8.40 -5.53 -2.76
C LYS A 33 -9.56 -4.56 -2.48
N ASN A 34 -9.70 -4.08 -1.25
CA ASN A 34 -10.79 -3.17 -0.83
C ASN A 34 -10.38 -1.69 -0.73
N ARG A 35 -9.18 -1.33 -1.20
CA ARG A 35 -8.73 0.07 -1.25
C ARG A 35 -8.79 0.51 -2.70
N LYS A 36 -9.62 1.52 -3.01
CA LYS A 36 -9.60 2.12 -4.34
C LYS A 36 -8.16 2.58 -4.59
N ASN A 37 -7.59 2.20 -5.73
CA ASN A 37 -6.17 2.32 -6.08
C ASN A 37 -5.73 3.78 -6.35
N ILE A 38 -6.34 4.75 -5.65
CA ILE A 38 -6.53 6.14 -6.10
C ILE A 38 -5.38 7.07 -5.67
N LEU A 39 -4.44 6.63 -4.83
CA LEU A 39 -3.42 7.52 -4.25
C LEU A 39 -2.00 6.94 -4.31
N ILE A 40 -1.61 6.36 -5.45
CA ILE A 40 -0.23 5.89 -5.63
C ILE A 40 0.36 6.54 -6.88
N ASP A 41 1.44 7.30 -6.71
CA ASP A 41 2.15 7.92 -7.82
C ASP A 41 2.71 6.86 -8.80
N MET A 42 2.98 7.26 -10.04
CA MET A 42 3.67 6.37 -10.98
C MET A 42 5.05 5.94 -10.47
N THR A 43 5.75 6.83 -9.76
CA THR A 43 7.06 6.54 -9.17
C THR A 43 6.94 5.46 -8.08
N ASP A 44 5.97 5.59 -7.18
CA ASP A 44 5.71 4.59 -6.13
C ASP A 44 5.32 3.23 -6.71
N LYS A 45 4.53 3.23 -7.79
CA LYS A 45 4.19 2.01 -8.53
C LYS A 45 5.44 1.30 -9.08
N ILE A 46 6.41 2.04 -9.59
CA ILE A 46 7.68 1.49 -10.09
C ILE A 46 8.52 0.93 -8.93
N ILE A 47 8.63 1.67 -7.82
CA ILE A 47 9.39 1.26 -6.63
C ILE A 47 8.77 -0.02 -6.02
N LEU A 48 7.45 -0.11 -5.93
CA LEU A 48 6.73 -1.30 -5.45
C LEU A 48 7.03 -2.54 -6.30
N ARG A 49 7.08 -2.38 -7.63
CA ARG A 49 7.44 -3.50 -8.53
C ARG A 49 8.88 -3.96 -8.32
N LYS A 50 9.84 -3.03 -8.23
CA LYS A 50 11.25 -3.36 -7.93
C LYS A 50 11.38 -4.08 -6.59
N ARG A 51 10.67 -3.61 -5.56
CA ARG A 51 10.63 -4.25 -4.24
C ARG A 51 10.07 -5.67 -4.32
N GLY A 52 9.00 -5.89 -5.08
CA GLY A 52 8.43 -7.22 -5.29
C GLY A 52 9.45 -8.21 -5.86
N MET A 53 10.22 -7.82 -6.87
CA MET A 53 11.26 -8.68 -7.45
C MET A 53 12.35 -9.05 -6.43
N ILE A 54 12.84 -8.06 -5.67
CA ILE A 54 13.87 -8.27 -4.64
C ILE A 54 13.35 -9.20 -3.53
N GLU A 55 12.12 -8.99 -3.07
CA GLU A 55 11.49 -9.82 -2.04
C GLU A 55 11.25 -11.25 -2.52
N SER A 56 10.86 -11.46 -3.79
CA SER A 56 10.74 -12.80 -4.38
C SER A 56 12.08 -13.53 -4.39
N ILE A 57 13.15 -12.88 -4.83
CA ILE A 57 14.51 -13.49 -4.82
C ILE A 57 14.94 -13.80 -3.38
N ARG A 58 14.74 -12.86 -2.44
CA ARG A 58 15.03 -13.08 -1.02
C ARG A 58 14.27 -14.29 -0.47
N SER A 59 13.00 -14.43 -0.83
CA SER A 59 12.17 -15.56 -0.41
C SER A 59 12.72 -16.88 -0.96
N LEU A 60 13.14 -16.92 -2.23
CA LEU A 60 13.73 -18.09 -2.85
C LEU A 60 15.04 -18.49 -2.16
N LEU A 61 15.95 -17.53 -1.94
CA LEU A 61 17.22 -17.78 -1.24
C LEU A 61 16.99 -18.32 0.16
N LYS A 62 16.00 -17.77 0.89
CA LYS A 62 15.63 -18.27 2.22
C LYS A 62 15.09 -19.70 2.15
N CYS A 63 14.35 -20.07 1.12
CA CYS A 63 13.91 -21.45 0.91
C CYS A 63 15.09 -22.39 0.61
N SER A 64 16.11 -21.93 -0.12
CA SER A 64 17.28 -22.73 -0.46
C SER A 64 18.26 -22.91 0.71
N TYR A 65 18.39 -21.95 1.63
CA TYR A 65 19.33 -22.00 2.76
C TYR A 65 18.80 -22.75 4.00
N ASN A 66 17.49 -22.91 4.14
CA ASN A 66 16.87 -23.66 5.25
C ASN A 66 16.57 -25.12 4.86
N LYS A 67 17.35 -25.68 3.94
CA LYS A 67 17.30 -27.06 3.50
C LYS A 67 18.64 -27.71 3.82
#